data_AF-A0A972R6V9-F1
#
_entry.id   AF-A0A972R6V9-F1
#
_cell.length_a   1.000
_cell.length_b   1.000
_cell.length_c   1.000
_cell.angle_alpha   90.00
_cell.angle_beta   90.00
_cell.angle_gamma   90.00
#
_symmetry.space_group_name_H-M   'P 1'
#
loop_
_entity.id
_entity.type
_entity.pdbx_description
1 polymer ?
#
loop_
_entity_poly.entity_id
_entity_poly.type
_entity_poly.pdbx_seq_one_letter_code
_entity_poly.pdbx_strand_id
1 'polypeptide(L)'
;MQQINSVDFLKNFHKNGNPILIEDKEIMNRVDTQRKVLATGVIIKDCIFNESVIFENVDFNCGVKFINCKFKKTLSINKCKSNNYDQVFNFDGYHIEFINTEIEGLYFNGSNIIERGVRISEKSRINRLQVRSIYSAMGSFAINDSTIETQFDISQAKLINDVEIRNNSIINSKVRFENITTGSIVFTESTFEKDIHIWAGKVGSLIFNDGVFKDDLNITAVPISSSTTIFRTEFKKSIIFKLQDDTNKKTGSLNQVYISSGKFNEQFIVNGNDEIINELTINFSQQLEGALYFD
;
A
#
# COMPACT_ATOMS: atom_id res chain seq x y z
N MET A 1 27.00 -11.14 12.80
CA MET A 1 26.61 -10.93 11.39
C MET A 1 27.86 -10.99 10.52
N GLN A 2 27.86 -11.76 9.43
CA GLN A 2 29.01 -11.90 8.54
C GLN A 2 29.00 -10.78 7.48
N GLN A 3 30.10 -10.03 7.36
CA GLN A 3 30.24 -9.05 6.29
C GLN A 3 30.52 -9.73 4.95
N ILE A 4 29.76 -9.35 3.93
CA ILE A 4 29.95 -9.82 2.55
C ILE A 4 29.87 -8.64 1.57
N ASN A 5 30.55 -8.78 0.44
CA ASN A 5 30.38 -7.85 -0.68
C ASN A 5 29.12 -8.21 -1.50
N SER A 6 28.74 -7.34 -2.44
CA SER A 6 27.57 -7.56 -3.30
C SER A 6 27.72 -8.77 -4.23
N VAL A 7 28.94 -9.09 -4.69
CA VAL A 7 29.19 -10.25 -5.55
C VAL A 7 28.83 -11.55 -4.83
N ASP A 8 29.23 -11.70 -3.57
CA ASP A 8 28.95 -12.90 -2.78
C ASP A 8 27.47 -12.98 -2.36
N PHE A 9 26.82 -11.83 -2.11
CA PHE A 9 25.37 -11.79 -1.96
C PHE A 9 24.67 -12.31 -3.22
N LEU A 10 25.01 -11.78 -4.39
CA LEU A 10 24.39 -12.15 -5.66
C LEU A 10 24.65 -13.61 -6.05
N LYS A 11 25.84 -14.15 -5.75
CA LYS A 11 26.12 -15.58 -5.92
C LYS A 11 25.13 -16.44 -5.14
N ASN A 12 24.73 -16.04 -3.93
CA ASN A 12 23.74 -16.76 -3.14
C ASN A 12 22.32 -16.52 -3.65
N PHE A 13 21.99 -15.27 -3.98
CA PHE A 13 20.67 -14.86 -4.47
C PHE A 13 20.25 -15.57 -5.77
N HIS A 14 21.21 -15.91 -6.64
CA HIS A 14 20.98 -16.59 -7.91
C HIS A 14 21.26 -18.10 -7.89
N LYS A 15 21.39 -18.72 -6.71
CA LYS A 15 21.49 -20.18 -6.64
C LYS A 15 20.20 -20.83 -7.13
N ASN A 16 20.31 -22.06 -7.60
CA ASN A 16 19.13 -22.91 -7.75
C ASN A 16 18.75 -23.47 -6.37
N GLY A 17 17.47 -23.64 -6.08
CA GLY A 17 17.03 -24.17 -4.79
C GLY A 17 15.53 -24.04 -4.54
N ASN A 18 15.09 -24.51 -3.37
CA ASN A 18 13.69 -24.46 -2.96
C ASN A 18 13.51 -24.33 -1.44
N PRO A 19 13.13 -23.16 -0.90
CA PRO A 19 13.51 -21.80 -1.33
C PRO A 19 14.99 -21.48 -1.02
N ILE A 20 15.53 -20.38 -1.55
CA ILE A 20 16.87 -19.91 -1.14
C ILE A 20 16.75 -19.14 0.19
N LEU A 21 17.63 -19.43 1.14
CA LEU A 21 17.80 -18.66 2.37
C LEU A 21 19.14 -17.91 2.36
N ILE A 22 19.09 -16.61 2.60
CA ILE A 22 20.27 -15.75 2.85
C ILE A 22 20.08 -15.14 4.24
N GLU A 23 20.93 -15.51 5.19
CA GLU A 23 20.78 -15.08 6.58
C GLU A 23 22.07 -14.55 7.22
N ASP A 24 21.88 -13.68 8.22
CA ASP A 24 22.93 -13.14 9.09
C ASP A 24 24.05 -12.43 8.32
N LYS A 25 23.71 -11.66 7.28
CA LYS A 25 24.67 -10.95 6.43
C LYS A 25 24.61 -9.43 6.61
N GLU A 26 25.79 -8.82 6.65
CA GLU A 26 25.96 -7.39 6.49
C GLU A 26 26.56 -7.12 5.12
N ILE A 27 25.79 -6.48 4.23
CA ILE A 27 26.17 -6.19 2.86
C ILE A 27 26.72 -4.76 2.80
N MET A 28 28.01 -4.64 2.52
CA MET A 28 28.74 -3.37 2.59
C MET A 28 28.64 -2.52 1.31
N ASN A 29 28.35 -3.14 0.18
CA ASN A 29 28.33 -2.49 -1.12
C ASN A 29 26.92 -2.45 -1.71
N ARG A 30 26.73 -1.53 -2.67
CA ARG A 30 25.52 -1.47 -3.48
C ARG A 30 25.25 -2.82 -4.14
N VAL A 31 24.00 -3.26 -4.10
CA VAL A 31 23.53 -4.48 -4.75
C VAL A 31 22.69 -4.08 -5.95
N ASP A 32 23.13 -4.45 -7.15
CA ASP A 32 22.37 -4.30 -8.38
C ASP A 32 22.18 -5.69 -9.00
N THR A 33 20.94 -6.06 -9.32
CA THR A 33 20.69 -7.29 -10.07
C THR A 33 19.63 -7.11 -11.13
N GLN A 34 19.87 -7.80 -12.24
CA GLN A 34 18.99 -7.87 -13.40
C GLN A 34 18.70 -9.29 -13.85
N ARG A 35 19.10 -10.27 -13.03
CA ARG A 35 19.00 -11.69 -13.39
C ARG A 35 17.76 -12.29 -12.75
N LYS A 36 17.12 -13.20 -13.50
CA LYS A 36 16.04 -14.04 -12.99
C LYS A 36 16.49 -14.86 -11.77
N VAL A 37 15.59 -15.03 -10.81
CA VAL A 37 15.71 -15.98 -9.71
C VAL A 37 15.34 -17.38 -10.21
N LEU A 38 16.22 -18.36 -9.96
CA LEU A 38 16.08 -19.75 -10.41
C LEU A 38 15.64 -20.69 -9.27
N ALA A 39 14.97 -20.14 -8.26
CA ALA A 39 14.45 -20.84 -7.10
C ALA A 39 12.96 -20.57 -6.91
N THR A 40 12.27 -21.40 -6.13
CA THR A 40 10.85 -21.25 -5.75
C THR A 40 10.58 -20.08 -4.78
N GLY A 41 11.53 -19.14 -4.67
CA GLY A 41 11.46 -17.98 -3.79
C GLY A 41 12.81 -17.70 -3.14
N VAL A 42 12.96 -16.48 -2.63
CA VAL A 42 14.13 -16.06 -1.86
C VAL A 42 13.69 -15.51 -0.51
N ILE A 43 14.26 -16.03 0.57
CA ILE A 43 14.11 -15.49 1.92
C ILE A 43 15.43 -14.83 2.29
N ILE A 44 15.38 -13.55 2.60
CA ILE A 44 16.49 -12.76 3.11
C ILE A 44 16.14 -12.42 4.55
N LYS A 45 16.93 -12.92 5.50
CA LYS A 45 16.62 -12.86 6.93
C LYS A 45 17.77 -12.27 7.73
N ASP A 46 17.47 -11.43 8.71
CA ASP A 46 18.46 -10.89 9.66
C ASP A 46 19.65 -10.23 8.93
N CYS A 47 19.37 -9.48 7.86
CA CYS A 47 20.39 -8.86 7.01
C CYS A 47 20.40 -7.33 7.12
N ILE A 48 21.58 -6.73 7.03
CA ILE A 48 21.77 -5.27 6.98
C ILE A 48 22.37 -4.89 5.62
N PHE A 49 21.70 -4.01 4.89
CA PHE A 49 22.18 -3.40 3.66
C PHE A 49 22.66 -1.98 3.94
N ASN A 50 23.97 -1.76 3.89
CA ASN A 50 24.58 -0.46 4.16
C ASN A 50 24.45 0.53 2.99
N GLU A 51 24.26 -0.01 1.79
CA GLU A 51 24.13 0.73 0.53
C GLU A 51 22.82 0.38 -0.17
N SER A 52 22.50 1.10 -1.25
CA SER A 52 21.26 0.87 -2.01
C SER A 52 21.18 -0.54 -2.59
N VAL A 53 19.96 -1.08 -2.64
CA VAL A 53 19.63 -2.37 -3.27
C VAL A 53 18.66 -2.10 -4.42
N ILE A 54 19.02 -2.52 -5.62
CA ILE A 54 18.24 -2.26 -6.84
C ILE A 54 18.03 -3.58 -7.58
N PHE A 55 16.76 -3.96 -7.66
CA PHE A 55 16.29 -5.02 -8.54
C PHE A 55 15.74 -4.36 -9.80
N GLU A 56 16.30 -4.68 -10.96
CA GLU A 56 15.87 -4.11 -12.23
C GLU A 56 15.64 -5.21 -13.28
N ASN A 57 14.44 -5.30 -13.86
CA ASN A 57 14.08 -6.37 -14.82
C ASN A 57 14.24 -7.80 -14.25
N VAL A 58 14.11 -7.96 -12.93
CA VAL A 58 14.23 -9.26 -12.25
C VAL A 58 12.90 -10.00 -12.27
N ASP A 59 12.95 -11.29 -12.64
CA ASP A 59 11.87 -12.25 -12.41
C ASP A 59 12.14 -12.97 -11.08
N PHE A 60 11.36 -12.63 -10.04
CA PHE A 60 11.46 -13.24 -8.70
C PHE A 60 10.82 -14.63 -8.63
N ASN A 61 10.32 -15.15 -9.75
CA ASN A 61 9.66 -16.44 -9.82
C ASN A 61 8.42 -16.50 -8.91
N CYS A 62 8.57 -17.08 -7.70
CA CYS A 62 7.49 -17.16 -6.71
C CYS A 62 7.51 -16.02 -5.67
N GLY A 63 8.59 -15.23 -5.62
CA GLY A 63 8.65 -14.03 -4.79
C GLY A 63 9.93 -13.89 -3.96
N VAL A 64 9.93 -12.84 -3.14
CA VAL A 64 11.02 -12.51 -2.21
C VAL A 64 10.44 -12.05 -0.87
N LYS A 65 10.99 -12.57 0.23
CA LYS A 65 10.68 -12.13 1.59
C LYS A 65 11.90 -11.51 2.24
N PHE A 66 11.72 -10.35 2.86
CA PHE A 66 12.70 -9.69 3.70
C PHE A 66 12.21 -9.75 5.14
N ILE A 67 12.94 -10.44 6.01
CA ILE A 67 12.54 -10.69 7.40
C ILE A 67 13.63 -10.12 8.31
N ASN A 68 13.27 -9.28 9.27
CA ASN A 68 14.22 -8.64 10.21
C ASN A 68 15.38 -7.91 9.50
N CYS A 69 15.10 -7.33 8.33
CA CYS A 69 16.12 -6.69 7.51
C CYS A 69 16.17 -5.18 7.73
N LYS A 70 17.37 -4.60 7.68
CA LYS A 70 17.57 -3.14 7.70
C LYS A 70 18.23 -2.65 6.43
N PHE A 71 17.59 -1.69 5.76
CA PHE A 71 18.09 -1.01 4.58
C PHE A 71 18.41 0.43 4.96
N LYS A 72 19.70 0.74 5.13
CA LYS A 72 20.17 2.08 5.52
C LYS A 72 20.04 3.12 4.40
N LYS A 73 19.80 2.66 3.16
CA LYS A 73 19.51 3.47 1.98
C LYS A 73 18.30 2.91 1.24
N THR A 74 18.21 3.18 -0.04
CA THR A 74 17.03 2.85 -0.85
C THR A 74 17.00 1.37 -1.25
N LEU A 75 15.82 0.77 -1.18
CA LEU A 75 15.45 -0.45 -1.88
C LEU A 75 14.57 -0.08 -3.07
N SER A 76 14.97 -0.45 -4.28
CA SER A 76 14.21 -0.19 -5.51
C SER A 76 13.88 -1.47 -6.26
N ILE A 77 12.63 -1.60 -6.67
CA ILE A 77 12.07 -2.71 -7.41
C ILE A 77 11.53 -2.14 -8.73
N ASN A 78 12.27 -2.39 -9.80
CA ASN A 78 12.12 -1.68 -11.07
C ASN A 78 11.82 -2.65 -12.21
N LYS A 79 10.63 -2.57 -12.81
CA LYS A 79 10.21 -3.47 -13.93
C LYS A 79 10.36 -4.96 -13.57
N CYS A 80 10.17 -5.32 -12.32
CA CYS A 80 10.27 -6.69 -11.84
C CYS A 80 8.96 -7.46 -12.05
N LYS A 81 9.04 -8.78 -12.07
CA LYS A 81 7.86 -9.65 -12.12
C LYS A 81 7.94 -10.81 -11.14
N SER A 82 6.78 -11.28 -10.69
CA SER A 82 6.60 -12.50 -9.91
C SER A 82 5.20 -13.03 -10.19
N ASN A 83 5.10 -14.23 -10.76
CA ASN A 83 3.86 -14.80 -11.28
C ASN A 83 3.63 -16.26 -10.87
N ASN A 84 4.59 -16.89 -10.16
CA ASN A 84 4.45 -18.30 -9.80
C ASN A 84 3.98 -18.44 -8.36
N TYR A 85 3.05 -19.38 -8.12
CA TYR A 85 2.56 -19.71 -6.80
C TYR A 85 3.28 -20.95 -6.27
N ASP A 86 3.71 -20.88 -5.01
CA ASP A 86 4.21 -22.02 -4.26
C ASP A 86 3.52 -22.04 -2.89
N GLN A 87 2.74 -23.09 -2.65
CA GLN A 87 1.92 -23.24 -1.45
C GLN A 87 2.70 -23.29 -0.14
N VAL A 88 4.02 -23.44 -0.17
CA VAL A 88 4.88 -23.40 1.01
C VAL A 88 5.47 -22.00 1.17
N PHE A 89 5.95 -21.41 0.08
CA PHE A 89 6.60 -20.10 0.11
C PHE A 89 5.61 -18.94 0.25
N ASN A 90 4.55 -18.88 -0.55
CA ASN A 90 3.63 -17.73 -0.60
C ASN A 90 2.17 -18.14 -0.31
N PHE A 91 1.99 -19.05 0.65
CA PHE A 91 0.70 -19.56 1.12
C PHE A 91 -0.27 -18.46 1.60
N ASP A 92 0.29 -17.37 2.11
CA ASP A 92 -0.42 -16.17 2.58
C ASP A 92 -0.79 -15.21 1.46
N GLY A 93 -0.45 -15.56 0.22
CA GLY A 93 -0.93 -14.88 -0.96
C GLY A 93 -0.16 -13.61 -1.30
N TYR A 94 1.12 -13.49 -0.92
CA TYR A 94 1.99 -12.36 -1.29
C TYR A 94 3.27 -12.79 -2.00
N HIS A 95 3.69 -12.03 -3.02
CA HIS A 95 4.95 -12.30 -3.72
C HIS A 95 6.12 -11.48 -3.18
N ILE A 96 5.87 -10.31 -2.62
CA ILE A 96 6.92 -9.49 -2.00
C ILE A 96 6.49 -9.17 -0.59
N GLU A 97 7.36 -9.49 0.36
CA GLU A 97 7.04 -9.31 1.77
C GLU A 97 8.17 -8.63 2.53
N PHE A 98 7.78 -7.71 3.40
CA PHE A 98 8.64 -7.00 4.32
C PHE A 98 8.12 -7.23 5.74
N ILE A 99 8.82 -8.06 6.52
CA ILE A 99 8.40 -8.52 7.84
C ILE A 99 9.41 -8.01 8.87
N ASN A 100 8.96 -7.16 9.80
CA ASN A 100 9.83 -6.53 10.81
C ASN A 100 11.08 -5.87 10.20
N THR A 101 10.87 -5.04 9.17
CA THR A 101 11.96 -4.40 8.42
C THR A 101 12.07 -2.90 8.71
N GLU A 102 13.27 -2.35 8.60
CA GLU A 102 13.50 -0.90 8.61
C GLU A 102 14.08 -0.47 7.26
N ILE A 103 13.38 0.42 6.54
CA ILE A 103 13.76 0.81 5.16
C ILE A 103 13.75 2.33 5.00
N GLU A 104 14.90 2.90 4.63
CA GLU A 104 15.03 4.35 4.42
C GLU A 104 14.29 4.87 3.17
N GLY A 105 14.11 4.02 2.15
CA GLY A 105 13.24 4.34 1.04
C GLY A 105 12.89 3.11 0.22
N LEU A 106 11.61 2.80 0.09
CA LEU A 106 11.07 1.69 -0.67
C LEU A 106 10.38 2.21 -1.93
N TYR A 107 10.92 1.84 -3.09
CA TYR A 107 10.47 2.35 -4.38
C TYR A 107 10.07 1.22 -5.31
N PHE A 108 8.86 1.29 -5.86
CA PHE A 108 8.41 0.45 -6.96
C PHE A 108 8.29 1.31 -8.22
N ASN A 109 9.28 1.24 -9.11
CA ASN A 109 9.29 2.05 -10.33
C ASN A 109 9.14 1.21 -11.60
N GLY A 110 8.71 1.85 -12.68
CA GLY A 110 8.40 1.15 -13.92
C GLY A 110 7.26 0.14 -13.75
N SER A 111 6.95 -0.58 -14.83
CA SER A 111 5.79 -1.50 -14.87
C SER A 111 6.11 -2.82 -14.15
N ASN A 112 5.94 -2.85 -12.84
CA ASN A 112 6.09 -4.07 -12.05
C ASN A 112 4.86 -4.97 -12.18
N ILE A 113 5.06 -6.28 -12.33
CA ILE A 113 4.00 -7.29 -12.44
C ILE A 113 4.14 -8.26 -11.26
N ILE A 114 3.45 -7.96 -10.16
CA ILE A 114 3.54 -8.74 -8.92
C ILE A 114 2.17 -9.38 -8.71
N GLU A 115 1.96 -10.56 -9.28
CA GLU A 115 0.61 -11.14 -9.45
C GLU A 115 -0.16 -11.29 -8.13
N ARG A 116 0.53 -11.67 -7.05
CA ARG A 116 -0.04 -11.84 -5.70
C ARG A 116 0.27 -10.65 -4.77
N GLY A 117 0.69 -9.51 -5.30
CA GLY A 117 0.81 -8.30 -4.50
C GLY A 117 1.98 -8.25 -3.50
N VAL A 118 1.90 -7.27 -2.60
CA VAL A 118 2.99 -6.85 -1.72
C VAL A 118 2.46 -6.66 -0.30
N ARG A 119 3.20 -7.13 0.71
CA ARG A 119 2.87 -6.92 2.13
C ARG A 119 4.03 -6.28 2.90
N ILE A 120 3.72 -5.27 3.70
CA ILE A 120 4.59 -4.68 4.72
C ILE A 120 3.95 -4.98 6.07
N SER A 121 4.64 -5.70 6.96
CA SER A 121 4.05 -6.21 8.19
C SER A 121 4.99 -6.30 9.39
N GLU A 122 4.40 -6.61 10.55
CA GLU A 122 5.08 -6.96 11.80
C GLU A 122 6.03 -5.86 12.29
N LYS A 123 5.50 -4.68 12.55
CA LYS A 123 6.23 -3.50 13.05
C LYS A 123 7.32 -3.02 12.10
N SER A 124 7.14 -3.26 10.80
CA SER A 124 8.01 -2.67 9.79
C SER A 124 7.90 -1.14 9.82
N ARG A 125 9.04 -0.48 9.60
CA ARG A 125 9.18 0.97 9.58
C ARG A 125 9.78 1.40 8.25
N ILE A 126 8.98 2.07 7.43
CA ILE A 126 9.41 2.57 6.12
C ILE A 126 9.45 4.08 6.18
N ASN A 127 10.62 4.68 5.95
CA ASN A 127 10.73 6.13 5.99
C ASN A 127 9.98 6.77 4.81
N ARG A 128 10.23 6.30 3.59
CA ARG A 128 9.58 6.76 2.36
C ARG A 128 9.08 5.59 1.54
N LEU A 129 7.79 5.54 1.27
CA LEU A 129 7.16 4.56 0.41
C LEU A 129 6.62 5.24 -0.85
N GLN A 130 7.09 4.78 -2.02
CA GLN A 130 6.58 5.26 -3.30
C GLN A 130 6.37 4.10 -4.27
N VAL A 131 5.14 3.98 -4.77
CA VAL A 131 4.74 3.01 -5.79
C VAL A 131 4.32 3.78 -7.02
N ARG A 132 5.15 3.78 -8.06
CA ARG A 132 4.85 4.51 -9.31
C ARG A 132 4.04 3.73 -10.31
N SER A 133 4.19 2.41 -10.32
CA SER A 133 3.35 1.50 -11.11
C SER A 133 3.55 0.07 -10.62
N ILE A 134 2.43 -0.62 -10.41
CA ILE A 134 2.39 -2.04 -10.07
C ILE A 134 1.08 -2.63 -10.62
N TYR A 135 1.16 -3.85 -11.12
CA TYR A 135 0.02 -4.67 -11.49
C TYR A 135 -0.03 -5.91 -10.60
N SER A 136 -1.18 -6.15 -9.95
CA SER A 136 -1.48 -7.35 -9.18
C SER A 136 -2.83 -7.90 -9.61
N ALA A 137 -2.85 -9.14 -10.11
CA ALA A 137 -4.07 -9.77 -10.61
C ALA A 137 -4.83 -10.56 -9.54
N MET A 138 -4.14 -10.95 -8.46
CA MET A 138 -4.63 -11.89 -7.47
C MET A 138 -4.41 -11.46 -6.01
N GLY A 139 -3.55 -10.48 -5.73
CA GLY A 139 -3.24 -10.06 -4.36
C GLY A 139 -3.45 -8.57 -4.10
N SER A 140 -3.33 -8.19 -2.83
CA SER A 140 -3.46 -6.81 -2.34
C SER A 140 -2.10 -6.11 -2.23
N PHE A 141 -2.13 -4.78 -2.07
CA PHE A 141 -1.01 -4.03 -1.53
C PHE A 141 -1.34 -3.70 -0.06
N ALA A 142 -0.68 -4.37 0.88
CA ALA A 142 -1.05 -4.36 2.30
C ALA A 142 0.05 -3.77 3.19
N ILE A 143 -0.36 -2.96 4.17
CA ILE A 143 0.44 -2.42 5.26
C ILE A 143 -0.25 -2.80 6.57
N ASN A 144 0.36 -3.69 7.35
CA ASN A 144 -0.24 -4.28 8.55
C ASN A 144 0.67 -4.06 9.76
N ASP A 145 0.15 -3.51 10.86
CA ASP A 145 0.94 -3.27 12.09
C ASP A 145 2.28 -2.60 11.79
N SER A 146 2.30 -1.54 10.97
CA SER A 146 3.54 -0.94 10.46
C SER A 146 3.47 0.59 10.41
N THR A 147 4.64 1.23 10.33
CA THR A 147 4.74 2.69 10.30
C THR A 147 5.32 3.20 8.97
N ILE A 148 4.65 4.19 8.37
CA ILE A 148 5.19 4.97 7.24
C ILE A 148 5.45 6.41 7.71
N GLU A 149 6.68 6.87 7.59
CA GLU A 149 7.12 8.07 8.34
C GLU A 149 6.94 9.39 7.60
N THR A 150 7.54 9.54 6.41
CA THR A 150 7.69 10.86 5.76
C THR A 150 7.05 10.96 4.39
N GLN A 151 6.84 9.85 3.68
CA GLN A 151 6.18 9.84 2.37
C GLN A 151 5.42 8.55 2.13
N PHE A 152 4.17 8.66 1.66
CA PHE A 152 3.37 7.53 1.18
C PHE A 152 2.63 7.89 -0.11
N ASP A 153 3.20 7.50 -1.25
CA ASP A 153 2.60 7.71 -2.57
C ASP A 153 2.35 6.38 -3.30
N ILE A 154 1.12 6.15 -3.77
CA ILE A 154 0.81 5.13 -4.76
C ILE A 154 0.17 5.81 -5.97
N SER A 155 0.82 5.69 -7.12
CA SER A 155 0.33 6.20 -8.40
C SER A 155 0.26 5.09 -9.44
N GLN A 156 -0.68 5.18 -10.39
CA GLN A 156 -0.76 4.30 -11.58
C GLN A 156 -0.72 2.79 -11.25
N ALA A 157 -1.26 2.42 -10.09
CA ALA A 157 -1.35 1.03 -9.65
C ALA A 157 -2.65 0.41 -10.19
N LYS A 158 -2.58 -0.84 -10.63
CA LYS A 158 -3.75 -1.65 -10.99
C LYS A 158 -3.73 -2.92 -10.14
N LEU A 159 -4.56 -2.93 -9.11
CA LEU A 159 -4.67 -4.01 -8.13
C LEU A 159 -6.08 -4.58 -8.27
N ILE A 160 -6.24 -5.85 -8.61
CA ILE A 160 -7.61 -6.40 -8.76
C ILE A 160 -8.33 -6.45 -7.41
N ASN A 161 -7.59 -6.73 -6.34
CA ASN A 161 -8.10 -6.72 -4.97
C ASN A 161 -7.85 -5.36 -4.31
N ASP A 162 -7.37 -5.36 -3.07
CA ASP A 162 -7.43 -4.19 -2.22
C ASP A 162 -6.07 -3.49 -2.06
N VAL A 163 -6.12 -2.20 -1.74
CA VAL A 163 -5.08 -1.50 -0.98
C VAL A 163 -5.52 -1.51 0.48
N GLU A 164 -4.69 -2.02 1.37
CA GLU A 164 -5.07 -2.28 2.76
C GLU A 164 -4.08 -1.65 3.74
N ILE A 165 -4.58 -0.84 4.66
CA ILE A 165 -3.81 -0.32 5.79
C ILE A 165 -4.52 -0.74 7.06
N ARG A 166 -3.93 -1.68 7.82
CA ARG A 166 -4.63 -2.42 8.88
C ARG A 166 -3.79 -2.61 10.16
N ASN A 167 -4.45 -3.12 11.20
CA ASN A 167 -3.85 -3.71 12.41
C ASN A 167 -2.94 -2.75 13.19
N ASN A 168 -3.44 -1.61 13.64
CA ASN A 168 -2.70 -0.58 14.37
C ASN A 168 -1.57 0.09 13.57
N SER A 169 -1.67 0.11 12.24
CA SER A 169 -0.71 0.84 11.41
C SER A 169 -0.77 2.35 11.65
N ILE A 170 0.38 3.01 11.64
CA ILE A 170 0.52 4.46 11.87
C ILE A 170 1.15 5.10 10.63
N ILE A 171 0.46 6.07 10.04
CA ILE A 171 0.92 6.79 8.87
C ILE A 171 1.17 8.25 9.26
N ASN A 172 2.45 8.58 9.46
CA ASN A 172 2.90 9.92 9.87
C ASN A 172 3.04 10.88 8.69
N SER A 173 2.99 10.35 7.46
CA SER A 173 3.20 11.08 6.21
C SER A 173 1.90 11.52 5.55
N LYS A 174 2.00 12.51 4.66
CA LYS A 174 0.95 12.74 3.66
C LYS A 174 0.76 11.49 2.80
N VAL A 175 -0.49 11.20 2.45
CA VAL A 175 -0.83 10.03 1.62
C VAL A 175 -1.40 10.49 0.29
N ARG A 176 -0.85 9.99 -0.81
CA ARG A 176 -1.38 10.23 -2.15
C ARG A 176 -1.69 8.92 -2.85
N PHE A 177 -2.96 8.73 -3.18
CA PHE A 177 -3.41 7.70 -4.10
C PHE A 177 -3.81 8.39 -5.41
N GLU A 178 -3.08 8.14 -6.49
CA GLU A 178 -3.27 8.82 -7.77
C GLU A 178 -3.48 7.85 -8.92
N ASN A 179 -4.60 7.99 -9.63
CA ASN A 179 -4.91 7.18 -10.81
C ASN A 179 -4.78 5.67 -10.55
N ILE A 180 -5.23 5.23 -9.36
CA ILE A 180 -5.21 3.82 -8.98
C ILE A 180 -6.49 3.13 -9.44
N THR A 181 -6.38 1.90 -9.95
CA THR A 181 -7.52 1.02 -10.21
C THR A 181 -7.48 -0.10 -9.19
N THR A 182 -8.45 -0.15 -8.27
CA THR A 182 -8.47 -1.14 -7.19
C THR A 182 -9.86 -1.66 -6.85
N GLY A 183 -9.95 -2.90 -6.38
CA GLY A 183 -11.16 -3.48 -5.81
C GLY A 183 -11.65 -2.66 -4.61
N SER A 184 -10.80 -2.44 -3.60
CA SER A 184 -11.13 -1.53 -2.50
C SER A 184 -9.91 -0.79 -1.98
N ILE A 185 -10.13 0.35 -1.31
CA ILE A 185 -9.16 0.93 -0.39
C ILE A 185 -9.73 0.76 1.01
N VAL A 186 -8.98 0.07 1.87
CA VAL A 186 -9.43 -0.34 3.20
C VAL A 186 -8.49 0.23 4.26
N PHE A 187 -9.07 1.00 5.17
CA PHE A 187 -8.44 1.52 6.37
C PHE A 187 -9.10 0.87 7.58
N THR A 188 -8.38 -0.02 8.27
CA THR A 188 -8.90 -0.70 9.46
C THR A 188 -7.98 -0.48 10.65
N GLU A 189 -8.48 -0.07 11.81
CA GLU A 189 -7.66 0.07 13.03
C GLU A 189 -6.34 0.81 12.76
N SER A 190 -6.39 1.98 12.13
CA SER A 190 -5.18 2.70 11.69
C SER A 190 -5.26 4.19 11.99
N THR A 191 -4.10 4.82 12.18
CA THR A 191 -4.00 6.26 12.47
C THR A 191 -3.25 6.99 11.37
N PHE A 192 -3.82 8.08 10.89
CA PHE A 192 -3.21 8.97 9.91
C PHE A 192 -3.00 10.36 10.53
N GLU A 193 -1.75 10.81 10.60
CA GLU A 193 -1.37 12.09 11.23
C GLU A 193 -1.50 13.29 10.29
N LYS A 194 -1.57 13.05 8.97
CA LYS A 194 -1.53 14.05 7.91
C LYS A 194 -2.60 13.77 6.86
N ASP A 195 -2.76 14.74 5.96
CA ASP A 195 -3.76 14.74 4.91
C ASP A 195 -3.61 13.55 3.96
N ILE A 196 -4.75 13.06 3.51
CA ILE A 196 -4.89 11.99 2.53
C ILE A 196 -5.57 12.56 1.31
N HIS A 197 -5.00 12.31 0.13
CA HIS A 197 -5.59 12.67 -1.14
C HIS A 197 -5.73 11.44 -2.04
N ILE A 198 -6.97 11.09 -2.36
CA ILE A 198 -7.31 10.10 -3.38
C ILE A 198 -7.80 10.86 -4.60
N TRP A 199 -7.06 10.79 -5.70
CA TRP A 199 -7.34 11.55 -6.92
C TRP A 199 -7.34 10.68 -8.16
N ALA A 200 -8.43 10.73 -8.91
CA ALA A 200 -8.65 9.94 -10.12
C ALA A 200 -8.50 8.42 -9.94
N GLY A 201 -8.70 7.67 -11.02
CA GLY A 201 -8.62 6.21 -11.02
C GLY A 201 -10.00 5.57 -11.00
N LYS A 202 -10.11 4.35 -10.44
CA LYS A 202 -11.38 3.61 -10.26
C LYS A 202 -11.26 2.75 -9.02
N VAL A 203 -12.20 2.90 -8.09
CA VAL A 203 -12.21 2.15 -6.84
C VAL A 203 -13.54 1.40 -6.74
N GLY A 204 -13.53 0.13 -6.36
CA GLY A 204 -14.77 -0.58 -6.07
C GLY A 204 -15.40 -0.04 -4.78
N SER A 205 -14.71 -0.19 -3.65
CA SER A 205 -15.18 0.31 -2.34
C SER A 205 -14.14 1.17 -1.59
N LEU A 206 -14.62 2.13 -0.82
CA LEU A 206 -13.83 2.83 0.20
C LEU A 206 -14.31 2.41 1.58
N ILE A 207 -13.44 1.84 2.40
CA ILE A 207 -13.82 1.28 3.69
C ILE A 207 -12.97 1.94 4.78
N PHE A 208 -13.66 2.59 5.71
CA PHE A 208 -13.10 3.18 6.92
C PHE A 208 -13.67 2.42 8.12
N ASN A 209 -12.82 1.74 8.87
CA ASN A 209 -13.24 0.89 9.98
C ASN A 209 -12.31 1.09 11.18
N ASP A 210 -12.82 1.58 12.32
CA ASP A 210 -12.01 1.78 13.52
C ASP A 210 -10.74 2.65 13.29
N GLY A 211 -10.77 3.56 12.31
CA GLY A 211 -9.65 4.44 11.97
C GLY A 211 -9.68 5.79 12.70
N VAL A 212 -8.52 6.45 12.78
CA VAL A 212 -8.39 7.84 13.26
C VAL A 212 -7.64 8.69 12.22
N PHE A 213 -8.34 9.66 11.65
CA PHE A 213 -7.81 10.59 10.65
C PHE A 213 -7.68 11.97 11.27
N LYS A 214 -6.43 12.43 11.48
CA LYS A 214 -6.16 13.67 12.22
C LYS A 214 -6.18 14.93 11.37
N ASP A 215 -6.19 14.79 10.06
CA ASP A 215 -6.16 15.86 9.08
C ASP A 215 -7.16 15.58 7.95
N ASP A 216 -7.25 16.48 6.97
CA ASP A 216 -8.23 16.39 5.88
C ASP A 216 -8.08 15.15 5.01
N LEU A 217 -9.21 14.56 4.62
CA LEU A 217 -9.29 13.47 3.67
C LEU A 217 -10.06 13.92 2.43
N ASN A 218 -9.35 14.06 1.31
CA ASN A 218 -9.90 14.53 0.04
C ASN A 218 -10.01 13.38 -0.96
N ILE A 219 -11.21 13.16 -1.50
CA ILE A 219 -11.50 12.22 -2.58
C ILE A 219 -11.98 13.04 -3.78
N THR A 220 -11.18 13.12 -4.84
CA THR A 220 -11.47 13.99 -5.99
C THR A 220 -11.53 13.22 -7.30
N ALA A 221 -12.67 13.32 -8.00
CA ALA A 221 -12.91 12.71 -9.31
C ALA A 221 -12.60 11.19 -9.35
N VAL A 222 -13.02 10.47 -8.32
CA VAL A 222 -12.84 9.01 -8.19
C VAL A 222 -14.21 8.33 -8.36
N PRO A 223 -14.40 7.50 -9.40
CA PRO A 223 -15.54 6.60 -9.49
C PRO A 223 -15.42 5.51 -8.42
N ILE A 224 -16.39 5.48 -7.51
CA ILE A 224 -16.57 4.45 -6.47
C ILE A 224 -17.78 3.62 -6.88
N SER A 225 -17.53 2.42 -7.44
CA SER A 225 -18.57 1.65 -8.12
C SER A 225 -19.51 0.89 -7.17
N SER A 226 -19.05 0.59 -5.96
CA SER A 226 -19.82 -0.16 -4.97
C SER A 226 -20.25 0.77 -3.84
N SER A 227 -19.45 0.91 -2.78
CA SER A 227 -19.85 1.68 -1.61
C SER A 227 -18.71 2.40 -0.91
N THR A 228 -19.05 3.46 -0.20
CA THR A 228 -18.24 4.04 0.86
C THR A 228 -18.83 3.60 2.20
N THR A 229 -18.05 2.89 3.01
CA THR A 229 -18.47 2.44 4.35
C THR A 229 -17.63 3.12 5.41
N ILE A 230 -18.28 3.73 6.39
CA ILE A 230 -17.66 4.34 7.57
C ILE A 230 -18.22 3.65 8.80
N PHE A 231 -17.36 2.94 9.53
CA PHE A 231 -17.69 2.24 10.74
C PHE A 231 -16.76 2.63 11.88
N ARG A 232 -17.31 3.13 13.00
CA ARG A 232 -16.55 3.48 14.22
C ARG A 232 -15.26 4.29 13.99
N THR A 233 -15.27 5.13 12.97
CA THR A 233 -14.10 5.90 12.53
C THR A 233 -14.22 7.35 12.99
N GLU A 234 -13.12 7.92 13.45
CA GLU A 234 -13.03 9.33 13.84
C GLU A 234 -12.26 10.15 12.79
N PHE A 235 -12.91 11.18 12.27
CA PHE A 235 -12.33 12.24 11.45
C PHE A 235 -12.20 13.50 12.29
N LYS A 236 -10.96 13.93 12.58
CA LYS A 236 -10.69 15.14 13.37
C LYS A 236 -10.88 16.42 12.55
N LYS A 237 -10.72 16.31 11.23
CA LYS A 237 -10.91 17.37 10.24
C LYS A 237 -11.97 16.93 9.22
N SER A 238 -11.94 17.49 8.02
CA SER A 238 -12.99 17.27 7.03
C SER A 238 -12.70 16.03 6.18
N ILE A 239 -13.78 15.35 5.79
CA ILE A 239 -13.77 14.35 4.71
C ILE A 239 -14.60 14.92 3.56
N ILE A 240 -13.97 15.03 2.39
CA ILE A 240 -14.49 15.80 1.27
C ILE A 240 -14.48 14.91 0.03
N PHE A 241 -15.67 14.65 -0.50
CA PHE A 241 -15.87 14.05 -1.81
C PHE A 241 -16.17 15.17 -2.81
N LYS A 242 -15.28 15.35 -3.78
CA LYS A 242 -15.49 16.23 -4.93
C LYS A 242 -15.64 15.38 -6.18
N LEU A 243 -16.87 15.20 -6.67
CA LEU A 243 -17.13 14.26 -7.76
C LEU A 243 -16.61 14.76 -9.12
N GLN A 244 -16.25 16.04 -9.26
CA GLN A 244 -15.71 16.58 -10.49
C GLN A 244 -14.38 17.30 -10.28
N ASP A 245 -13.45 17.08 -11.21
CA ASP A 245 -12.23 17.86 -11.35
C ASP A 245 -12.29 18.63 -12.66
N ASP A 246 -12.76 19.88 -12.58
CA ASP A 246 -12.90 20.77 -13.74
C ASP A 246 -11.58 21.07 -14.43
N THR A 247 -10.48 21.09 -13.67
CA THR A 247 -9.15 21.41 -14.22
C THR A 247 -8.69 20.31 -15.16
N ASN A 248 -8.92 19.06 -14.80
CA ASN A 248 -8.48 17.90 -15.57
C ASN A 248 -9.60 17.19 -16.34
N LYS A 249 -10.83 17.73 -16.29
CA LYS A 249 -12.05 17.17 -16.91
C LYS A 249 -12.28 15.71 -16.55
N LYS A 250 -12.09 15.37 -15.27
CA LYS A 250 -12.37 14.02 -14.74
C LYS A 250 -13.63 14.04 -13.91
N THR A 251 -14.39 12.95 -14.01
CA THR A 251 -15.58 12.71 -13.21
C THR A 251 -15.38 11.47 -12.34
N GLY A 252 -15.86 11.58 -11.11
CA GLY A 252 -16.04 10.51 -10.16
C GLY A 252 -17.51 10.18 -10.01
N SER A 253 -17.82 9.25 -9.13
CA SER A 253 -19.18 8.84 -8.81
C SER A 253 -19.18 8.25 -7.41
N LEU A 254 -20.26 8.45 -6.67
CA LEU A 254 -20.42 7.88 -5.34
C LEU A 254 -21.80 7.22 -5.26
N ASN A 255 -21.84 5.90 -5.45
CA ASN A 255 -23.11 5.19 -5.59
C ASN A 255 -23.84 5.00 -4.27
N GLN A 256 -23.12 4.50 -3.25
CA GLN A 256 -23.69 4.17 -1.95
C GLN A 256 -22.80 4.67 -0.82
N VAL A 257 -23.42 5.26 0.21
CA VAL A 257 -22.73 5.68 1.43
C VAL A 257 -23.40 5.03 2.64
N TYR A 258 -22.61 4.26 3.39
CA TYR A 258 -23.00 3.59 4.62
C TYR A 258 -22.22 4.17 5.81
N ILE A 259 -22.92 4.80 6.74
CA ILE A 259 -22.30 5.34 7.96
C ILE A 259 -22.91 4.64 9.17
N SER A 260 -22.05 4.09 10.03
CA SER A 260 -22.43 3.50 11.32
C SER A 260 -21.41 3.91 12.38
N SER A 261 -21.82 4.69 13.37
CA SER A 261 -20.94 5.15 14.47
C SER A 261 -19.73 6.01 14.02
N GLY A 262 -19.85 6.81 12.96
CA GLY A 262 -18.79 7.73 12.54
C GLY A 262 -18.76 9.01 13.39
N LYS A 263 -17.57 9.55 13.66
CA LYS A 263 -17.39 10.82 14.36
C LYS A 263 -16.72 11.84 13.45
N PHE A 264 -17.43 12.92 13.14
CA PHE A 264 -16.99 13.99 12.23
C PHE A 264 -16.83 15.29 13.02
N ASN A 265 -15.62 15.61 13.47
CA ASN A 265 -15.40 16.78 14.32
C ASN A 265 -15.58 18.11 13.57
N GLU A 266 -15.38 18.10 12.26
CA GLU A 266 -15.68 19.23 11.38
C GLU A 266 -16.80 18.85 10.41
N GLN A 267 -16.47 18.44 9.18
CA GLN A 267 -17.47 18.26 8.12
C GLN A 267 -17.28 16.95 7.35
N PHE A 268 -18.41 16.31 7.02
CA PHE A 268 -18.50 15.34 5.94
C PHE A 268 -19.17 16.03 4.76
N ILE A 269 -18.45 16.22 3.66
CA ILE A 269 -18.93 16.94 2.47
C ILE A 269 -18.97 16.01 1.28
N VAL A 270 -20.10 15.97 0.59
CA VAL A 270 -20.20 15.45 -0.77
C VAL A 270 -20.65 16.58 -1.68
N ASN A 271 -19.79 16.95 -2.61
CA ASN A 271 -20.07 17.89 -3.68
C ASN A 271 -20.26 17.09 -4.98
N GLY A 272 -21.52 16.97 -5.37
CA GLY A 272 -22.01 16.16 -6.47
C GLY A 272 -21.97 16.84 -7.83
N ASN A 273 -21.99 18.18 -7.91
CA ASN A 273 -22.12 18.92 -9.17
C ASN A 273 -23.21 18.30 -10.09
N ASP A 274 -24.43 18.15 -9.59
CA ASP A 274 -25.59 17.52 -10.24
C ASP A 274 -25.55 15.97 -10.40
N GLU A 275 -24.52 15.27 -9.89
CA GLU A 275 -24.49 13.80 -9.84
C GLU A 275 -25.43 13.22 -8.76
N ILE A 276 -26.09 12.10 -9.09
CA ILE A 276 -27.06 11.44 -8.20
C ILE A 276 -26.36 10.38 -7.34
N ILE A 277 -26.46 10.53 -6.02
CA ILE A 277 -26.14 9.45 -5.07
C ILE A 277 -27.35 8.52 -5.01
N ASN A 278 -27.17 7.25 -5.42
CA ASN A 278 -28.29 6.29 -5.50
C ASN A 278 -28.83 5.90 -4.13
N GLU A 279 -27.95 5.77 -3.12
CA GLU A 279 -28.33 5.34 -1.78
C GLU A 279 -27.47 6.00 -0.71
N LEU A 280 -28.14 6.59 0.28
CA LEU A 280 -27.54 7.07 1.52
C LEU A 280 -28.20 6.35 2.70
N THR A 281 -27.43 5.51 3.39
CA THR A 281 -27.88 4.80 4.58
C THR A 281 -27.05 5.25 5.78
N ILE A 282 -27.71 5.95 6.70
CA ILE A 282 -27.11 6.38 7.96
C ILE A 282 -27.74 5.59 9.10
N ASN A 283 -26.96 4.68 9.68
CA ASN A 283 -27.37 3.91 10.84
C ASN A 283 -26.87 4.61 12.10
N PHE A 284 -27.81 5.21 12.83
CA PHE A 284 -27.54 5.86 14.10
C PHE A 284 -27.16 4.82 15.16
N SER A 285 -25.93 4.90 15.66
CA SER A 285 -25.57 4.36 16.97
C SER A 285 -25.47 5.52 17.97
N GLN A 286 -25.15 5.23 19.23
CA GLN A 286 -24.97 6.26 20.26
C GLN A 286 -23.82 7.26 19.97
N GLN A 287 -23.01 7.07 18.91
CA GLN A 287 -21.78 7.83 18.63
C GLN A 287 -21.74 8.55 17.27
N LEU A 288 -22.87 8.72 16.57
CA LEU A 288 -22.88 9.57 15.36
C LEU A 288 -22.88 11.06 15.78
N GLU A 289 -21.80 11.79 15.46
CA GLU A 289 -21.64 13.21 15.78
C GLU A 289 -21.03 13.98 14.59
N GLY A 290 -21.48 15.21 14.35
CA GLY A 290 -20.93 16.12 13.33
C GLY A 290 -21.91 16.61 12.28
N ALA A 291 -21.45 17.49 11.39
CA ALA A 291 -22.24 18.03 10.29
C ALA A 291 -22.02 17.24 8.99
N LEU A 292 -23.12 16.86 8.33
CA LEU A 292 -23.13 16.19 7.04
C LEU A 292 -23.72 17.14 5.98
N TYR A 293 -22.96 17.41 4.92
CA TYR A 293 -23.35 18.26 3.81
C TYR A 293 -23.37 17.46 2.52
N PHE A 294 -24.51 17.48 1.84
CA PHE A 294 -24.70 16.89 0.51
C PHE A 294 -25.20 18.02 -0.39
N ASP A 295 -24.36 18.44 -1.33
CA ASP A 295 -24.63 19.50 -2.32
C ASP A 295 -24.56 18.91 -3.73
#